data_AF-A0A9D5V5V4-F1
#
_entry.id   AF-A0A9D5V5V4-F1
#
_cell.length_a   1.000
_cell.length_b   1.000
_cell.length_c   1.000
_cell.angle_alpha   90.00
_cell.angle_beta   90.00
_cell.angle_gamma   90.00
#
_symmetry.space_group_name_H-M   'P 1'
#
loop_
_entity.id
_entity.type
_entity.pdbx_description
1 polymer ?
#
loop_
_entity_poly.entity_id
_entity_poly.type
_entity_poly.pdbx_seq_one_letter_code
_entity_poly.pdbx_strand_id
1 'polypeptide(L)'
;MAILARFFSVFLLSGLWSLTAVADWPVTTITTAELYRIRSGESRVYHLEENSRVLVFDFADLAEQGAALNRLATFLEKRGGELLDDAGLAARILADGVDPNHYYLGHDYRIADVARFFNTARDRGITLNSSERDLLSKLLASAFLVADFRGLVAREHELVLIGVSQARASEDGRHTDMNERTLTLRHELSHGEFLTNPDFRQYCREFWMGLRPAEREIFREELARLGYDPENEELMVNEMQAFLWEPLAGAFLQARLRKNGSEDLAGLRRRFLSGLAAGPRPLTAFFDLPRHRELSPLTMSSGRAMRVGKRIVFLDETGEGLPRTPYEYRSCPDRRNEDLSGLSHPVPEVPA
;
A
#
# COMPACT_ATOMS: atom_id res chain seq x y z
N MET A 1 -22.43 -41.40 -1.63
CA MET A 1 -22.66 -40.84 -0.28
C MET A 1 -22.85 -39.34 -0.45
N ALA A 2 -23.96 -38.82 0.08
CA ALA A 2 -24.54 -37.54 -0.31
C ALA A 2 -23.75 -36.31 0.20
N ILE A 3 -23.68 -35.31 -0.68
CA ILE A 3 -23.19 -33.95 -0.48
C ILE A 3 -24.13 -33.23 0.49
N LEU A 4 -23.59 -32.70 1.59
CA LEU A 4 -24.29 -31.79 2.51
C LEU A 4 -23.65 -30.41 2.37
N ALA A 5 -24.08 -29.65 1.37
CA ALA A 5 -23.89 -28.21 1.31
C ALA A 5 -24.76 -27.58 2.40
N ARG A 6 -24.15 -27.08 3.48
CA ARG A 6 -24.86 -26.34 4.53
C ARG A 6 -25.09 -24.91 4.05
N PHE A 7 -26.27 -24.65 3.51
CA PHE A 7 -26.78 -23.30 3.29
C PHE A 7 -27.08 -22.65 4.65
N PHE A 8 -26.30 -21.65 5.06
CA PHE A 8 -26.64 -20.77 6.17
C PHE A 8 -27.39 -19.55 5.63
N SER A 9 -28.72 -19.54 5.75
CA SER A 9 -29.51 -18.31 5.64
C SER A 9 -29.52 -17.61 6.99
N VAL A 10 -28.64 -16.62 7.18
CA VAL A 10 -28.66 -15.76 8.36
C VAL A 10 -29.65 -14.63 8.12
N PHE A 11 -30.86 -14.76 8.67
CA PHE A 11 -31.81 -13.64 8.78
C PHE A 11 -31.39 -12.74 9.95
N LEU A 12 -30.62 -11.69 9.66
CA LEU A 12 -30.40 -10.59 10.61
C LEU A 12 -31.65 -9.70 10.60
N LEU A 13 -32.40 -9.73 11.71
CA LEU A 13 -33.55 -8.88 11.97
C LEU A 13 -33.12 -7.40 11.97
N SER A 14 -33.84 -6.60 11.16
CA SER A 14 -33.84 -5.13 11.03
C SER A 14 -32.57 -4.48 10.44
N GLY A 15 -32.55 -4.34 9.11
CA GLY A 15 -31.57 -3.57 8.33
C GLY A 15 -31.09 -4.36 7.11
N LEU A 16 -31.99 -4.62 6.16
CA LEU A 16 -31.90 -5.63 5.09
C LEU A 16 -30.66 -5.48 4.18
N TRP A 17 -29.53 -6.04 4.59
CA TRP A 17 -28.65 -6.73 3.66
C TRP A 17 -29.34 -8.05 3.34
N SER A 18 -30.07 -8.13 2.23
CA SER A 18 -30.36 -9.43 1.63
C SER A 18 -29.02 -10.02 1.21
N LEU A 19 -28.42 -10.82 2.09
CA LEU A 19 -27.39 -11.77 1.71
C LEU A 19 -28.10 -12.78 0.80
N THR A 20 -28.15 -12.48 -0.51
CA THR A 20 -28.35 -13.51 -1.52
C THR A 20 -27.41 -14.66 -1.19
N ALA A 21 -27.90 -15.90 -1.31
CA ALA A 21 -27.13 -17.10 -1.03
C ALA A 21 -25.69 -16.88 -1.48
N VAL A 22 -24.75 -16.95 -0.53
CA VAL A 22 -23.33 -16.86 -0.80
C VAL A 22 -23.09 -17.93 -1.85
N ALA A 23 -22.89 -17.54 -3.10
CA ALA A 23 -22.57 -18.49 -4.14
C ALA A 23 -21.33 -19.24 -3.65
N ASP A 24 -21.25 -20.54 -3.90
CA ASP A 24 -20.00 -21.30 -3.75
C ASP A 24 -18.99 -20.66 -4.70
N TRP A 25 -18.30 -19.64 -4.21
CA TRP A 25 -17.24 -18.97 -4.93
C TRP A 25 -15.99 -19.79 -4.67
N PRO A 26 -15.44 -20.48 -5.68
CA PRO A 26 -14.23 -21.26 -5.48
C PRO A 26 -13.09 -20.26 -5.24
N VAL A 27 -12.72 -20.08 -3.98
CA VAL A 27 -11.48 -19.39 -3.65
C VAL A 27 -10.35 -20.34 -4.01
N THR A 28 -9.68 -20.06 -5.11
CA THR A 28 -8.52 -20.85 -5.54
C THR A 28 -7.30 -20.47 -4.73
N THR A 29 -6.44 -21.44 -4.47
CA THR A 29 -5.11 -21.19 -3.94
C THR A 29 -4.19 -20.74 -5.08
N ILE A 30 -3.28 -19.82 -4.79
CA ILE A 30 -2.27 -19.33 -5.74
C ILE A 30 -0.93 -19.17 -5.03
N THR A 31 0.18 -19.43 -5.73
CA THR A 31 1.51 -19.03 -5.26
C THR A 31 1.79 -17.56 -5.57
N THR A 32 2.66 -16.91 -4.80
CA THR A 32 3.20 -15.58 -5.13
C THR A 32 3.79 -15.52 -6.55
N ALA A 33 4.53 -16.56 -6.94
CA ALA A 33 5.16 -16.67 -8.26
C ALA A 33 4.14 -16.73 -9.42
N GLU A 34 2.98 -17.33 -9.20
CA GLU A 34 1.87 -17.33 -10.15
C GLU A 34 1.12 -15.99 -10.13
N LEU A 35 0.89 -15.42 -8.95
CA LEU A 35 0.21 -14.14 -8.77
C LEU A 35 0.91 -12.97 -9.50
N TYR A 36 2.25 -12.95 -9.49
CA TYR A 36 3.00 -11.95 -10.26
C TYR A 36 2.71 -12.03 -11.78
N ARG A 37 2.46 -13.24 -12.28
CA ARG A 37 2.31 -13.53 -13.73
C ARG A 37 0.86 -13.50 -14.21
N ILE A 38 -0.11 -13.81 -13.37
CA ILE A 38 -1.50 -14.00 -13.79
C ILE A 38 -2.13 -12.71 -14.32
N ARG A 39 -2.80 -12.79 -15.47
CA ARG A 39 -3.66 -11.73 -16.01
C ARG A 39 -4.89 -12.40 -16.60
N SER A 40 -5.98 -12.40 -15.85
CA SER A 40 -7.27 -12.91 -16.33
C SER A 40 -8.05 -11.84 -17.09
N GLY A 41 -7.75 -10.55 -16.86
CA GLY A 41 -8.62 -9.45 -17.31
C GLY A 41 -9.96 -9.41 -16.57
N GLU A 42 -10.08 -10.21 -15.51
CA GLU A 42 -11.27 -10.36 -14.67
C GLU A 42 -10.83 -10.34 -13.21
N SER A 43 -11.61 -9.69 -12.35
CA SER A 43 -11.37 -9.66 -10.91
C SER A 43 -11.45 -11.06 -10.30
N ARG A 44 -10.40 -11.45 -9.55
CA ARG A 44 -10.31 -12.77 -8.91
C ARG A 44 -9.89 -12.65 -7.45
N VAL A 45 -10.20 -13.69 -6.67
CA VAL A 45 -9.84 -13.76 -5.26
C VAL A 45 -9.07 -15.06 -5.03
N TYR A 46 -7.94 -14.96 -4.35
CA TYR A 46 -7.06 -16.09 -4.09
C TYR A 46 -6.68 -16.21 -2.62
N HIS A 47 -6.64 -17.44 -2.11
CA HIS A 47 -5.83 -17.74 -0.92
C HIS A 47 -4.37 -17.83 -1.34
N LEU A 48 -3.49 -17.18 -0.60
CA LEU A 48 -2.06 -17.31 -0.85
C LEU A 48 -1.55 -18.64 -0.29
N GLU A 49 -0.89 -19.44 -1.12
CA GLU A 49 -0.41 -20.77 -0.75
C GLU A 49 0.64 -20.69 0.37
N GLU A 50 1.55 -19.74 0.24
CA GLU A 50 2.65 -19.51 1.18
C GLU A 50 2.15 -19.02 2.55
N ASN A 51 0.94 -18.43 2.61
CA ASN A 51 0.33 -18.00 3.86
C ASN A 51 -1.21 -17.90 3.72
N SER A 52 -1.89 -18.96 4.18
CA SER A 52 -3.35 -19.04 4.16
C SER A 52 -4.10 -17.96 4.96
N ARG A 53 -3.39 -17.13 5.75
CA ARG A 53 -3.97 -15.97 6.44
C ARG A 53 -4.10 -14.73 5.56
N VAL A 54 -3.56 -14.78 4.34
CA VAL A 54 -3.66 -13.70 3.35
C VAL A 54 -4.64 -14.09 2.24
N LEU A 55 -5.61 -13.22 2.01
CA LEU A 55 -6.57 -13.29 0.92
C LEU A 55 -6.31 -12.14 -0.05
N VAL A 56 -5.97 -12.47 -1.30
CA VAL A 56 -5.64 -11.49 -2.33
C VAL A 56 -6.85 -11.25 -3.22
N PHE A 57 -7.30 -10.00 -3.28
CA PHE A 57 -8.24 -9.48 -4.26
C PHE A 57 -7.44 -8.90 -5.42
N ASP A 58 -7.45 -9.62 -6.54
CA ASP A 58 -6.75 -9.27 -7.76
C ASP A 58 -7.73 -8.67 -8.77
N PHE A 59 -7.96 -7.36 -8.69
CA PHE A 59 -8.94 -6.63 -9.47
C PHE A 59 -8.55 -6.55 -10.95
N ALA A 60 -9.53 -6.55 -11.85
CA ALA A 60 -9.28 -6.40 -13.28
C ALA A 60 -8.57 -5.07 -13.60
N ASP A 61 -9.03 -3.99 -12.97
CA ASP A 61 -8.48 -2.66 -13.12
C ASP A 61 -8.59 -1.81 -11.83
N LEU A 62 -8.00 -0.61 -11.90
CA LEU A 62 -7.98 0.35 -10.82
C LEU A 62 -9.35 0.95 -10.48
N ALA A 63 -10.30 0.96 -11.44
CA ALA A 63 -11.63 1.49 -11.19
C ALA A 63 -12.45 0.50 -10.34
N GLU A 64 -12.35 -0.80 -10.63
CA GLU A 64 -12.96 -1.84 -9.80
C GLU A 64 -12.34 -1.88 -8.39
N GLN A 65 -11.01 -1.78 -8.29
CA GLN A 65 -10.31 -1.69 -7.00
C GLN A 65 -10.79 -0.46 -6.21
N GLY A 66 -10.78 0.72 -6.83
CA GLY A 66 -11.19 1.96 -6.18
C GLY A 66 -12.65 1.92 -5.71
N ALA A 67 -13.56 1.40 -6.54
CA ALA A 67 -14.97 1.24 -6.17
C ALA A 67 -15.17 0.30 -4.96
N ALA A 68 -14.32 -0.72 -4.80
CA ALA A 68 -14.39 -1.66 -3.69
C ALA A 68 -13.70 -1.16 -2.41
N LEU A 69 -12.58 -0.43 -2.52
CA LEU A 69 -11.66 -0.20 -1.40
C LEU A 69 -11.39 1.27 -1.05
N ASN A 70 -11.72 2.26 -1.89
CA ASN A 70 -11.41 3.66 -1.58
C ASN A 70 -12.13 4.16 -0.31
N ARG A 71 -13.39 3.78 -0.12
CA ARG A 71 -14.14 4.18 1.09
C ARG A 71 -13.50 3.58 2.34
N LEU A 72 -13.13 2.31 2.27
CA LEU A 72 -12.42 1.61 3.35
C LEU A 72 -11.08 2.30 3.68
N ALA A 73 -10.30 2.63 2.66
CA ALA A 73 -9.03 3.35 2.81
C ALA A 73 -9.21 4.69 3.52
N THR A 74 -10.17 5.51 3.07
CA THR A 74 -10.47 6.80 3.71
C THR A 74 -10.91 6.67 5.17
N PHE A 75 -11.60 5.58 5.51
CA PHE A 75 -12.07 5.32 6.86
C PHE A 75 -10.94 4.84 7.80
N LEU A 76 -10.01 4.03 7.30
CA LEU A 76 -8.99 3.40 8.14
C LEU A 76 -7.68 4.19 8.24
N GLU A 77 -7.25 4.83 7.15
CA GLU A 77 -5.88 5.37 7.05
C GLU A 77 -5.79 6.85 7.40
N LYS A 78 -6.90 7.60 7.30
CA LYS A 78 -6.89 9.04 7.60
C LYS A 78 -7.14 9.27 9.10
N ARG A 79 -6.35 10.18 9.69
CA ARG A 79 -6.50 10.60 11.09
C ARG A 79 -7.95 11.09 11.33
N GLY A 80 -8.66 10.42 12.23
CA GLY A 80 -10.06 10.73 12.55
C GLY A 80 -11.09 10.19 11.55
N GLY A 81 -10.71 9.23 10.71
CA GLY A 81 -11.50 8.65 9.61
C GLY A 81 -12.99 8.50 9.89
N GLU A 82 -13.76 9.44 9.37
CA GLU A 82 -15.21 9.33 9.32
C GLU A 82 -15.59 8.43 8.16
N LEU A 83 -16.52 7.50 8.38
CA LEU A 83 -17.06 6.71 7.29
C LEU A 83 -17.97 7.61 6.45
N LEU A 84 -17.50 7.96 5.25
CA LEU A 84 -18.21 8.82 4.29
C LEU A 84 -19.22 8.00 3.48
N ASP A 85 -20.32 8.65 3.08
CA ASP A 85 -21.20 8.12 2.03
C ASP A 85 -20.59 8.37 0.62
N ASP A 86 -21.29 7.96 -0.44
CA ASP A 86 -20.80 8.10 -1.82
C ASP A 86 -20.51 9.56 -2.19
N ALA A 87 -21.38 10.48 -1.79
CA ALA A 87 -21.22 11.90 -2.10
C ALA A 87 -20.04 12.50 -1.34
N GLY A 88 -19.89 12.18 -0.05
CA GLY A 88 -18.78 12.60 0.79
C GLY A 88 -17.44 12.06 0.30
N LEU A 89 -17.39 10.78 -0.10
CA LEU A 89 -16.18 10.18 -0.66
C LEU A 89 -15.79 10.86 -1.98
N ALA A 90 -16.74 11.05 -2.90
CA ALA A 90 -16.48 11.72 -4.17
C ALA A 90 -15.98 13.16 -3.95
N ALA A 91 -16.58 13.90 -3.01
CA ALA A 91 -16.16 15.25 -2.66
C ALA A 91 -14.75 15.26 -2.04
N ARG A 92 -14.42 14.28 -1.19
CA ARG A 92 -13.07 14.14 -0.61
C ARG A 92 -12.02 13.90 -1.69
N ILE A 93 -12.24 12.90 -2.56
CA ILE A 93 -11.28 12.56 -3.62
C ILE A 93 -11.08 13.77 -4.55
N LEU A 94 -12.16 14.45 -4.93
CA LEU A 94 -12.08 15.67 -5.72
C LEU A 94 -11.27 16.77 -5.02
N ALA A 95 -11.47 16.96 -3.71
CA ALA A 95 -10.74 17.96 -2.92
C ALA A 95 -9.24 17.65 -2.81
N ASP A 96 -8.88 16.37 -2.78
CA ASP A 96 -7.48 15.92 -2.79
C ASP A 96 -6.83 16.11 -4.17
N GLY A 97 -7.62 16.37 -5.22
CA GLY A 97 -7.13 16.65 -6.58
C GLY A 97 -6.56 15.43 -7.30
N VAL A 98 -6.91 14.23 -6.85
CA VAL A 98 -6.43 12.96 -7.39
C VAL A 98 -7.55 12.28 -8.17
N ASP A 99 -7.19 11.56 -9.23
CA ASP A 99 -8.14 10.68 -9.92
C ASP A 99 -8.58 9.55 -8.97
N PRO A 100 -9.89 9.30 -8.79
CA PRO A 100 -10.39 8.20 -7.97
C PRO A 100 -9.75 6.83 -8.26
N ASN A 101 -9.36 6.58 -9.52
CA ASN A 101 -8.71 5.33 -9.93
C ASN A 101 -7.24 5.27 -9.49
N HIS A 102 -6.63 6.40 -9.18
CA HIS A 102 -5.23 6.50 -8.76
C HIS A 102 -5.11 6.96 -7.30
N TYR A 103 -6.21 6.90 -6.54
CA TYR A 103 -6.24 7.37 -5.17
C TYR A 103 -5.40 6.48 -4.24
N TYR A 104 -5.44 5.16 -4.46
CA TYR A 104 -4.54 4.17 -3.85
C TYR A 104 -4.16 3.12 -4.90
N LEU A 105 -2.89 2.70 -4.89
CA LEU A 105 -2.35 1.76 -5.88
C LEU A 105 -2.40 0.31 -5.40
N GLY A 106 -2.32 0.10 -4.10
CA GLY A 106 -2.54 -1.17 -3.43
C GLY A 106 -3.20 -0.91 -2.08
N HIS A 107 -3.60 -2.00 -1.43
CA HIS A 107 -4.32 -1.97 -0.18
C HIS A 107 -3.95 -3.18 0.68
N ASP A 108 -3.67 -2.95 1.96
CA ASP A 108 -3.49 -3.98 2.96
C ASP A 108 -4.35 -3.69 4.21
N TYR A 109 -5.23 -4.63 4.58
CA TYR A 109 -6.08 -4.44 5.75
C TYR A 109 -6.21 -5.69 6.58
N ARG A 110 -6.12 -5.54 7.91
CA ARG A 110 -6.57 -6.60 8.82
C ARG A 110 -8.07 -6.79 8.64
N ILE A 111 -8.51 -8.04 8.58
CA ILE A 111 -9.94 -8.36 8.41
C ILE A 111 -10.79 -7.84 9.57
N ALA A 112 -10.22 -7.69 10.76
CA ALA A 112 -10.92 -7.05 11.88
C ALA A 112 -11.28 -5.58 11.61
N ASP A 113 -10.41 -4.85 10.91
CA ASP A 113 -10.67 -3.47 10.49
C ASP A 113 -11.69 -3.39 9.35
N VAL A 114 -11.64 -4.35 8.43
CA VAL A 114 -12.67 -4.52 7.39
C VAL A 114 -14.04 -4.84 8.02
N ALA A 115 -14.08 -5.67 9.05
CA ALA A 115 -15.31 -5.94 9.81
C ALA A 115 -15.85 -4.67 10.46
N ARG A 116 -14.97 -3.85 11.07
CA ARG A 116 -15.31 -2.55 11.66
C ARG A 116 -15.92 -1.60 10.62
N PHE A 117 -15.37 -1.55 9.41
CA PHE A 117 -15.94 -0.76 8.31
C PHE A 117 -17.37 -1.18 8.00
N PHE A 118 -17.63 -2.46 7.74
CA PHE A 118 -18.98 -2.92 7.37
C PHE A 118 -19.99 -2.78 8.51
N ASN A 119 -19.58 -3.05 9.76
CA ASN A 119 -20.44 -2.82 10.92
C ASN A 119 -20.77 -1.32 11.07
N THR A 120 -19.78 -0.43 10.90
CA THR A 120 -20.00 1.02 10.96
C THR A 120 -20.94 1.48 9.85
N ALA A 121 -20.81 0.95 8.64
CA ALA A 121 -21.70 1.25 7.52
C ALA A 121 -23.15 0.86 7.86
N ARG A 122 -23.35 -0.37 8.37
CA ARG A 122 -24.65 -0.85 8.84
C ARG A 122 -25.22 0.04 9.93
N ASP A 123 -24.46 0.32 10.98
CA ASP A 123 -24.92 1.05 12.16
C ASP A 123 -25.28 2.51 11.83
N ARG A 124 -24.61 3.10 10.83
CA ARG A 124 -24.89 4.46 10.34
C ARG A 124 -25.90 4.50 9.19
N GLY A 125 -26.41 3.36 8.72
CA GLY A 125 -27.33 3.30 7.58
C GLY A 125 -26.70 3.71 6.25
N ILE A 126 -25.38 3.61 6.11
CA ILE A 126 -24.68 3.90 4.86
C ILE A 126 -24.90 2.74 3.89
N THR A 127 -25.38 3.07 2.70
CA THR A 127 -25.57 2.08 1.63
C THR A 127 -24.23 1.74 1.01
N LEU A 128 -23.96 0.44 0.89
CA LEU A 128 -22.80 -0.11 0.21
C LEU A 128 -23.08 -0.14 -1.29
N ASN A 129 -22.10 0.23 -2.08
CA ASN A 129 -22.16 0.13 -3.53
C ASN A 129 -22.09 -1.34 -3.98
N SER A 130 -22.18 -1.60 -5.30
CA SER A 130 -22.12 -2.96 -5.84
C SER A 130 -20.81 -3.67 -5.52
N SER A 131 -19.68 -2.98 -5.66
CA SER A 131 -18.33 -3.56 -5.45
C SER A 131 -18.05 -3.84 -3.98
N GLU A 132 -18.49 -2.98 -3.07
CA GLU A 132 -18.39 -3.19 -1.62
C GLU A 132 -19.27 -4.37 -1.14
N ARG A 133 -20.47 -4.56 -1.73
CA ARG A 133 -21.31 -5.73 -1.46
C ARG A 133 -20.68 -7.02 -1.96
N ASP A 134 -20.08 -6.97 -3.14
CA ASP A 134 -19.35 -8.10 -3.73
C ASP A 134 -18.12 -8.47 -2.88
N LEU A 135 -17.34 -7.47 -2.43
CA LEU A 135 -16.25 -7.62 -1.47
C LEU A 135 -16.72 -8.33 -0.18
N LEU A 136 -17.80 -7.83 0.45
CA LEU A 136 -18.38 -8.45 1.64
C LEU A 136 -18.79 -9.91 1.39
N SER A 137 -19.44 -10.16 0.25
CA SER A 137 -19.90 -11.51 -0.12
C SER A 137 -18.73 -12.49 -0.27
N LYS A 138 -17.64 -12.06 -0.92
CA LYS A 138 -16.41 -12.86 -1.08
C LYS A 138 -15.68 -13.09 0.24
N LEU A 139 -15.66 -12.12 1.14
CA LEU A 139 -15.09 -12.27 2.48
C LEU A 139 -15.87 -13.26 3.37
N LEU A 140 -17.20 -13.29 3.23
CA LEU A 140 -18.05 -14.27 3.89
C LEU A 140 -17.88 -15.67 3.27
N ALA A 141 -17.82 -15.76 1.94
CA ALA A 141 -17.62 -17.01 1.20
C ALA A 141 -16.28 -17.70 1.54
N SER A 142 -15.22 -16.91 1.64
CA SER A 142 -13.86 -17.36 2.04
C SER A 142 -13.73 -17.65 3.53
N ALA A 143 -14.78 -17.38 4.32
CA ALA A 143 -14.78 -17.45 5.78
C ALA A 143 -13.67 -16.61 6.42
N PHE A 144 -13.25 -15.51 5.80
CA PHE A 144 -12.38 -14.50 6.40
C PHE A 144 -13.18 -13.61 7.36
N LEU A 145 -14.40 -13.26 6.94
CA LEU A 145 -15.42 -12.71 7.82
C LEU A 145 -16.44 -13.78 8.19
N VAL A 146 -16.95 -13.69 9.41
CA VAL A 146 -18.10 -14.46 9.88
C VAL A 146 -19.10 -13.51 10.53
N ALA A 147 -20.39 -13.85 10.43
CA ALA A 147 -21.43 -13.14 11.14
C ALA A 147 -21.66 -13.78 12.52
N ASP A 148 -21.74 -12.95 13.55
CA ASP A 148 -22.19 -13.31 14.88
C ASP A 148 -23.42 -12.48 15.29
N PHE A 149 -23.84 -12.59 16.56
CA PHE A 149 -25.01 -11.88 17.07
C PHE A 149 -24.80 -10.36 17.27
N ARG A 150 -23.55 -9.87 17.23
CA ARG A 150 -23.18 -8.45 17.37
C ARG A 150 -22.85 -7.81 16.03
N GLY A 151 -22.48 -8.60 15.03
CA GLY A 151 -22.23 -8.15 13.67
C GLY A 151 -21.21 -9.02 12.95
N LEU A 152 -20.43 -8.39 12.08
CA LEU A 152 -19.34 -9.04 11.37
C LEU A 152 -18.09 -9.04 12.24
N VAL A 153 -17.37 -10.16 12.26
CA VAL A 153 -16.07 -10.28 12.91
C VAL A 153 -15.11 -11.05 12.02
N ALA A 154 -13.81 -10.83 12.19
CA ALA A 154 -12.81 -11.69 11.57
C ALA A 154 -12.90 -13.10 12.18
N ARG A 155 -12.76 -14.14 11.36
CA ARG A 155 -12.79 -15.53 11.84
C ARG A 155 -11.67 -15.81 12.84
N GLU A 156 -10.49 -15.25 12.60
CA GLU A 156 -9.28 -15.44 13.39
C GLU A 156 -8.55 -14.10 13.57
N HIS A 157 -7.73 -14.02 14.62
CA HIS A 157 -6.80 -12.91 14.81
C HIS A 157 -5.66 -13.05 13.77
N GLU A 158 -5.33 -11.98 13.06
CA GLU A 158 -4.30 -11.95 11.99
C GLU A 158 -4.71 -12.51 10.62
N LEU A 159 -5.97 -12.37 10.21
CA LEU A 159 -6.31 -12.47 8.78
C LEU A 159 -6.13 -11.11 8.08
N VAL A 160 -5.65 -11.13 6.84
CA VAL A 160 -5.35 -9.93 6.05
C VAL A 160 -5.97 -10.02 4.66
N LEU A 161 -6.55 -8.92 4.22
CA LEU A 161 -6.90 -8.66 2.83
C LEU A 161 -5.77 -7.89 2.17
N ILE A 162 -5.34 -8.34 0.99
CA ILE A 162 -4.50 -7.58 0.07
C ILE A 162 -5.32 -7.26 -1.18
N GLY A 163 -5.35 -6.00 -1.61
CA GLY A 163 -6.04 -5.55 -2.83
C GLY A 163 -5.05 -4.97 -3.83
N VAL A 164 -5.04 -5.48 -5.05
CA VAL A 164 -4.21 -4.96 -6.15
C VAL A 164 -4.95 -5.04 -7.48
N SER A 165 -4.55 -4.18 -8.43
CA SER A 165 -5.09 -4.17 -9.80
C SER A 165 -4.17 -4.92 -10.76
N GLN A 166 -4.75 -5.71 -11.67
CA GLN A 166 -4.05 -6.39 -12.77
C GLN A 166 -3.58 -5.41 -13.83
N ALA A 167 -4.40 -4.39 -14.11
CA ALA A 167 -4.08 -3.35 -15.07
C ALA A 167 -3.52 -2.11 -14.37
N ARG A 168 -2.35 -1.68 -14.84
CA ARG A 168 -1.89 -0.31 -14.68
C ARG A 168 -1.90 0.29 -16.07
N ALA A 169 -2.56 1.42 -16.27
CA ALA A 169 -2.40 2.13 -17.53
C ALA A 169 -0.95 2.64 -17.56
N SER A 170 -0.16 2.21 -18.55
CA SER A 170 1.07 2.91 -18.92
C SER A 170 0.76 4.38 -19.21
N GLU A 171 1.76 5.28 -19.18
CA GLU A 171 1.56 6.71 -19.47
C GLU A 171 0.84 6.97 -20.82
N ASP A 172 0.90 6.02 -21.76
CA ASP A 172 0.21 6.07 -23.06
C ASP A 172 -1.15 5.34 -23.10
N GLY A 173 -1.57 4.72 -21.99
CA GLY A 173 -2.84 4.03 -21.79
C GLY A 173 -2.96 2.67 -22.50
N ARG A 174 -1.87 2.12 -23.03
CA ARG A 174 -1.92 0.98 -23.97
C ARG A 174 -1.43 -0.35 -23.40
N HIS A 175 -0.65 -0.34 -22.32
CA HIS A 175 -0.04 -1.55 -21.75
C HIS A 175 0.03 -1.49 -20.22
N THR A 176 0.08 -2.66 -19.58
CA THR A 176 0.45 -2.76 -18.16
C THR A 176 1.95 -2.92 -18.03
N ASP A 177 2.61 -2.02 -17.28
CA ASP A 177 4.01 -2.23 -16.92
C ASP A 177 4.10 -3.38 -15.88
N MET A 178 4.62 -4.51 -16.34
CA MET A 178 4.78 -5.72 -15.54
C MET A 178 5.73 -5.52 -14.36
N ASN A 179 6.69 -4.61 -14.48
CA ASN A 179 7.61 -4.28 -13.39
C ASN A 179 6.85 -3.53 -12.30
N GLU A 180 6.05 -2.53 -12.65
CA GLU A 180 5.27 -1.76 -11.68
C GLU A 180 4.30 -2.64 -10.90
N ARG A 181 3.54 -3.52 -11.57
CA ARG A 181 2.65 -4.44 -10.85
C ARG A 181 3.40 -5.38 -9.92
N THR A 182 4.52 -5.94 -10.37
CA THR A 182 5.33 -6.85 -9.53
C THR A 182 5.83 -6.11 -8.30
N LEU A 183 6.24 -4.85 -8.45
CA LEU A 183 6.69 -3.99 -7.37
C LEU A 183 5.58 -3.66 -6.38
N THR A 184 4.41 -3.23 -6.86
CA THR A 184 3.23 -2.99 -6.01
C THR A 184 2.82 -4.27 -5.28
N LEU A 185 2.69 -5.41 -5.98
CA LEU A 185 2.39 -6.68 -5.32
C LEU A 185 3.41 -7.04 -4.24
N ARG A 186 4.70 -6.80 -4.49
CA ARG A 186 5.74 -7.07 -3.51
C ARG A 186 5.61 -6.17 -2.27
N HIS A 187 5.29 -4.90 -2.49
CA HIS A 187 4.99 -3.93 -1.44
C HIS A 187 3.81 -4.43 -0.59
N GLU A 188 2.65 -4.67 -1.21
CA GLU A 188 1.43 -5.06 -0.49
C GLU A 188 1.57 -6.41 0.23
N LEU A 189 2.16 -7.41 -0.43
CA LEU A 189 2.39 -8.72 0.20
C LEU A 189 3.32 -8.59 1.41
N SER A 190 4.25 -7.64 1.41
CA SER A 190 5.15 -7.46 2.55
C SER A 190 4.39 -6.98 3.80
N HIS A 191 3.35 -6.17 3.64
CA HIS A 191 2.42 -5.84 4.71
C HIS A 191 1.66 -7.09 5.17
N GLY A 192 1.19 -7.92 4.25
CA GLY A 192 0.60 -9.22 4.56
C GLY A 192 1.50 -10.06 5.47
N GLU A 193 2.79 -10.13 5.17
CA GLU A 193 3.76 -10.85 6.01
C GLU A 193 3.93 -10.17 7.37
N PHE A 194 4.12 -8.84 7.39
CA PHE A 194 4.26 -8.06 8.61
C PHE A 194 3.07 -8.23 9.56
N LEU A 195 1.85 -8.28 9.03
CA LEU A 195 0.63 -8.35 9.84
C LEU A 195 0.33 -9.76 10.36
N THR A 196 0.85 -10.81 9.72
CA THR A 196 0.50 -12.22 9.99
C THR A 196 1.65 -13.08 10.52
N ASN A 197 2.90 -12.63 10.39
CA ASN A 197 4.08 -13.33 10.86
C ASN A 197 4.75 -12.55 12.02
N PRO A 198 4.62 -13.00 13.28
CA PRO A 198 5.18 -12.30 14.43
C PRO A 198 6.71 -12.24 14.43
N ASP A 199 7.39 -13.26 13.91
CA ASP A 199 8.86 -13.31 13.87
C ASP A 199 9.40 -12.31 12.83
N PHE A 200 8.77 -12.25 11.64
CA PHE A 200 9.09 -11.24 10.62
C PHE A 200 8.82 -9.82 11.13
N ARG A 201 7.66 -9.60 11.76
CA ARG A 201 7.31 -8.30 12.36
C ARG A 201 8.30 -7.86 13.41
N GLN A 202 8.72 -8.78 14.29
CA GLN A 202 9.72 -8.51 15.30
C GLN A 202 11.07 -8.14 14.68
N TYR A 203 11.50 -8.87 13.65
CA TYR A 203 12.71 -8.54 12.89
C TYR A 203 12.64 -7.12 12.28
N CYS A 204 11.50 -6.75 11.68
CA CYS A 204 11.32 -5.40 11.12
C CYS A 204 11.43 -4.30 12.18
N ARG A 205 10.87 -4.52 13.38
CA ARG A 205 11.00 -3.60 14.52
C ARG A 205 12.45 -3.47 14.98
N GLU A 206 13.16 -4.58 15.09
CA GLU A 206 14.57 -4.58 15.46
C GLU A 206 15.43 -3.85 14.43
N PHE A 207 15.16 -4.07 13.14
CA PHE A 207 15.83 -3.35 12.06
C PHE A 207 15.56 -1.84 12.15
N TRP A 208 14.31 -1.42 12.33
CA TRP A 208 13.92 -0.01 12.52
C TRP A 208 14.63 0.63 13.71
N MET A 209 14.67 -0.05 14.86
CA MET A 209 15.34 0.42 16.06
C MET A 209 16.87 0.45 15.88
N GLY A 210 17.42 -0.44 15.05
CA GLY A 210 18.82 -0.47 14.65
C GLY A 210 19.24 0.61 13.65
N LEU A 211 18.29 1.30 13.00
CA LEU A 211 18.60 2.46 12.16
C LEU A 211 19.19 3.60 12.99
N ARG A 212 19.99 4.46 12.36
CA ARG A 212 20.44 5.70 12.98
C ARG A 212 19.25 6.64 13.18
N PRO A 213 19.22 7.49 14.22
CA PRO A 213 18.12 8.43 14.44
C PRO A 213 17.80 9.30 13.21
N ALA A 214 18.83 9.76 12.49
CA ALA A 214 18.67 10.54 11.26
C ALA A 214 18.02 9.74 10.11
N GLU A 215 18.27 8.43 10.01
CA GLU A 215 17.63 7.58 9.00
C GLU A 215 16.15 7.40 9.29
N ARG A 216 15.79 7.14 10.56
CA ARG A 216 14.38 7.06 10.98
C ARG A 216 13.64 8.36 10.71
N GLU A 217 14.27 9.49 11.01
CA GLU A 217 13.65 10.80 10.77
C GLU A 217 13.37 11.02 9.27
N ILE A 218 14.32 10.67 8.40
CA ILE A 218 14.13 10.76 6.95
C ILE A 218 12.95 9.90 6.48
N PHE A 219 12.79 8.69 7.02
CA PHE A 219 11.61 7.85 6.74
C PHE A 219 10.32 8.52 7.23
N ARG A 220 10.27 9.01 8.47
CA ARG A 220 9.09 9.68 9.02
C ARG A 220 8.67 10.88 8.19
N GLU A 221 9.61 11.73 7.82
CA GLU A 221 9.31 12.93 7.04
C GLU A 221 8.80 12.56 5.63
N GLU A 222 9.36 11.52 5.02
CA GLU A 222 8.90 11.06 3.70
C GLU A 222 7.51 10.41 3.78
N LEU A 223 7.25 9.57 4.77
CA LEU A 223 5.95 8.95 4.97
C LEU A 223 4.89 9.98 5.39
N ALA A 224 5.24 10.96 6.22
CA ALA A 224 4.36 12.10 6.53
C ALA A 224 4.01 12.91 5.28
N ARG A 225 4.97 13.09 4.35
CA ARG A 225 4.72 13.73 3.05
C ARG A 225 3.72 12.95 2.19
N LEU A 226 3.68 11.62 2.33
CA LEU A 226 2.69 10.75 1.68
C LEU A 226 1.35 10.70 2.43
N GLY A 227 1.25 11.36 3.59
CA GLY A 227 0.02 11.51 4.36
C GLY A 227 -0.18 10.50 5.47
N TYR A 228 0.82 9.67 5.77
CA TYR A 228 0.80 8.77 6.93
C TYR A 228 1.04 9.54 8.24
N ASP A 229 0.58 8.97 9.37
CA ASP A 229 0.82 9.56 10.70
C ASP A 229 2.24 9.21 11.19
N PRO A 230 3.18 10.17 11.27
CA PRO A 230 4.56 9.89 11.67
C PRO A 230 4.70 9.54 13.16
N GLU A 231 3.67 9.77 13.98
CA GLU A 231 3.66 9.40 15.41
C GLU A 231 3.28 7.92 15.62
N ASN A 232 2.78 7.23 14.58
CA ASN A 232 2.44 5.81 14.64
C ASN A 232 3.66 4.94 14.31
N GLU A 233 4.41 4.54 15.34
CA GLU A 233 5.63 3.71 15.19
C GLU A 233 5.40 2.42 14.39
N GLU A 234 4.32 1.69 14.66
CA GLU A 234 4.05 0.43 13.98
C GLU A 234 3.81 0.63 12.49
N LEU A 235 3.10 1.70 12.13
CA LEU A 235 2.92 2.10 10.74
C LEU A 235 4.26 2.45 10.09
N MET A 236 5.11 3.23 10.76
CA MET A 236 6.44 3.58 10.23
C MET A 236 7.31 2.35 9.97
N VAL A 237 7.27 1.35 10.87
CA VAL A 237 7.99 0.08 10.70
C VAL A 237 7.42 -0.71 9.53
N ASN A 238 6.09 -0.81 9.43
CA ASN A 238 5.39 -1.55 8.38
C ASN A 238 5.66 -0.97 6.98
N GLU A 239 5.63 0.36 6.86
CA GLU A 239 5.93 1.08 5.62
C GLU A 239 7.42 0.97 5.26
N MET A 240 8.32 1.23 6.23
CA MET A 240 9.75 1.18 5.98
C MET A 240 10.19 -0.18 5.41
N GLN A 241 9.69 -1.30 5.95
CA GLN A 241 10.03 -2.61 5.40
C GLN A 241 9.47 -2.80 3.98
N ALA A 242 8.28 -2.29 3.67
CA ALA A 242 7.67 -2.39 2.34
C ALA A 242 8.48 -1.60 1.29
N PHE A 243 8.90 -0.38 1.64
CA PHE A 243 9.83 0.41 0.81
C PHE A 243 11.17 -0.30 0.56
N LEU A 244 11.66 -1.10 1.51
CA LEU A 244 12.88 -1.89 1.29
C LEU A 244 12.65 -3.08 0.35
N TRP A 245 11.41 -3.52 0.14
CA TRP A 245 11.04 -4.49 -0.89
C TRP A 245 10.85 -3.85 -2.27
N GLU A 246 10.52 -2.56 -2.33
CA GLU A 246 10.22 -1.81 -3.55
C GLU A 246 11.35 -0.86 -3.98
N PRO A 247 12.28 -1.27 -4.87
CA PRO A 247 13.45 -0.46 -5.27
C PRO A 247 13.13 0.86 -5.99
N LEU A 248 11.93 1.03 -6.55
CA LEU A 248 11.56 2.21 -7.34
C LEU A 248 10.74 3.24 -6.56
N ALA A 249 10.16 2.85 -5.42
CA ALA A 249 9.52 3.80 -4.51
C ALA A 249 10.59 4.44 -3.64
N GLY A 250 10.79 5.74 -3.82
CA GLY A 250 11.70 6.50 -2.96
C GLY A 250 12.94 7.06 -3.64
N ALA A 251 12.86 7.50 -4.90
CA ALA A 251 13.90 8.35 -5.47
C ALA A 251 14.18 9.59 -4.58
N PHE A 252 13.13 10.17 -3.99
CA PHE A 252 13.24 11.24 -2.98
C PHE A 252 13.87 10.74 -1.68
N LEU A 253 13.40 9.61 -1.14
CA LEU A 253 13.97 8.97 0.05
C LEU A 253 15.47 8.70 -0.14
N GLN A 254 15.87 8.12 -1.26
CA GLN A 254 17.24 7.85 -1.64
C GLN A 254 18.08 9.12 -1.73
N ALA A 255 17.56 10.17 -2.36
CA ALA A 255 18.23 11.46 -2.45
C ALA A 255 18.46 12.09 -1.06
N ARG A 256 17.45 12.01 -0.16
CA ARG A 256 17.56 12.51 1.22
C ARG A 256 18.56 11.71 2.05
N LEU A 257 18.52 10.38 1.96
CA LEU A 257 19.48 9.50 2.64
C LEU A 257 20.92 9.86 2.24
N ARG A 258 21.19 9.98 0.93
CA ARG A 258 22.51 10.35 0.41
C ARG A 258 22.96 11.73 0.88
N LYS A 259 22.07 12.73 0.83
CA LYS A 259 22.40 14.11 1.25
C LYS A 259 22.78 14.20 2.73
N ASN A 260 22.25 13.33 3.57
CA ASN A 260 22.51 13.31 5.02
C ASN A 260 23.66 12.37 5.43
N GLY A 261 24.53 11.97 4.50
CA GLY A 261 25.66 11.07 4.81
C GLY A 261 25.19 9.70 5.31
N SER A 262 24.00 9.29 4.90
CA SER A 262 23.44 7.98 5.23
C SER A 262 23.76 6.95 4.18
N GLU A 263 23.69 5.68 4.60
CA GLU A 263 23.61 4.60 3.63
C GLU A 263 22.40 4.85 2.73
N ASP A 264 22.57 4.68 1.42
CA ASP A 264 21.46 4.87 0.50
C ASP A 264 20.44 3.72 0.63
N LEU A 265 19.25 3.91 0.06
CA LEU A 265 18.16 2.94 0.17
C LEU A 265 18.57 1.54 -0.29
N ALA A 266 19.45 1.46 -1.31
CA ALA A 266 19.98 0.19 -1.80
C ALA A 266 20.86 -0.52 -0.76
N GLY A 267 21.69 0.23 -0.02
CA GLY A 267 22.47 -0.33 1.08
C GLY A 267 21.61 -0.77 2.27
N LEU A 268 20.66 0.07 2.70
CA LEU A 268 19.69 -0.31 3.74
C LEU A 268 18.96 -1.60 3.37
N ARG A 269 18.53 -1.71 2.11
CA ARG A 269 17.91 -2.92 1.57
C ARG A 269 18.84 -4.12 1.62
N ARG A 270 20.10 -4.00 1.18
CA ARG A 270 21.06 -5.11 1.24
C ARG A 270 21.23 -5.62 2.67
N ARG A 271 21.36 -4.71 3.64
CA ARG A 271 21.44 -5.08 5.07
C ARG A 271 20.17 -5.77 5.55
N PHE A 272 19.01 -5.21 5.23
CA PHE A 272 17.71 -5.79 5.60
C PHE A 272 17.54 -7.20 5.03
N LEU A 273 17.85 -7.42 3.76
CA LEU A 273 17.74 -8.73 3.13
C LEU A 273 18.81 -9.72 3.66
N SER A 274 20.00 -9.22 3.97
CA SER A 274 21.06 -10.06 4.57
C SER A 274 20.67 -10.55 5.98
N GLY A 275 20.02 -9.70 6.78
CA GLY A 275 19.54 -10.10 8.10
C GLY A 275 18.41 -11.13 8.03
N LEU A 276 17.51 -11.03 7.03
CA LEU A 276 16.50 -12.06 6.78
C LEU A 276 17.10 -13.43 6.42
N ALA A 277 18.24 -13.43 5.72
CA ALA A 277 18.93 -14.64 5.29
C ALA A 277 19.83 -15.28 6.38
N ALA A 278 20.14 -14.55 7.46
CA ALA A 278 21.13 -14.97 8.46
C ALA A 278 20.62 -16.03 9.46
N GLY A 279 19.32 -16.33 9.45
CA GLY A 279 18.68 -17.31 10.34
C GLY A 279 18.71 -18.75 9.81
N PRO A 280 18.53 -19.76 10.68
CA PRO A 280 18.46 -21.17 10.28
C PRO A 280 17.19 -21.54 9.50
N ARG A 281 16.21 -20.62 9.45
CA ARG A 281 14.97 -20.73 8.66
C ARG A 281 14.67 -19.36 8.03
N PRO A 282 14.06 -19.34 6.83
CA PRO A 282 13.62 -18.08 6.22
C PRO A 282 12.55 -17.43 7.12
N LEU A 283 12.75 -16.15 7.43
CA LEU A 283 11.80 -15.37 8.23
C LEU A 283 10.54 -14.97 7.46
N THR A 284 10.53 -15.13 6.13
CA THR A 284 9.39 -14.85 5.27
C THR A 284 9.17 -15.95 4.25
N ALA A 285 7.91 -16.26 3.96
CA ALA A 285 7.51 -17.23 2.94
C ALA A 285 7.17 -16.59 1.58
N PHE A 286 6.97 -15.27 1.52
CA PHE A 286 6.47 -14.57 0.33
C PHE A 286 7.52 -14.21 -0.70
N PHE A 287 8.75 -14.10 -0.25
CA PHE A 287 9.81 -13.57 -1.09
C PHE A 287 10.93 -14.57 -1.17
N ASP A 288 11.20 -15.01 -2.40
CA ASP A 288 12.52 -15.50 -2.74
C ASP A 288 13.52 -14.40 -2.42
N LEU A 289 14.36 -14.65 -1.41
CA LEU A 289 15.46 -13.75 -1.08
C LEU A 289 16.39 -13.71 -2.30
N PRO A 290 16.68 -12.50 -2.84
CA PRO A 290 17.55 -12.38 -4.00
C PRO A 290 18.89 -13.08 -3.71
N ARG A 291 19.33 -13.97 -4.59
CA ARG A 291 20.68 -14.54 -4.47
C ARG A 291 21.67 -13.37 -4.54
N HIS A 292 22.79 -13.41 -3.81
CA HIS A 292 23.77 -12.32 -3.70
C HIS A 292 24.12 -11.57 -5.00
N ARG A 293 23.97 -12.19 -6.19
CA ARG A 293 24.16 -11.57 -7.51
C ARG A 293 23.11 -10.52 -7.90
N GLU A 294 21.84 -10.70 -7.50
CA GLU A 294 20.72 -9.80 -7.82
C GLU A 294 20.69 -8.54 -6.94
N LEU A 295 21.48 -8.53 -5.85
CA LEU A 295 21.66 -7.37 -4.97
C LEU A 295 22.65 -6.33 -5.52
N SER A 296 23.21 -6.58 -6.71
CA SER A 296 23.99 -5.58 -7.42
C SER A 296 23.10 -4.38 -7.66
N PRO A 297 23.56 -3.13 -7.40
CA PRO A 297 22.82 -1.98 -7.87
C PRO A 297 22.62 -2.21 -9.37
N LEU A 298 21.38 -2.15 -9.84
CA LEU A 298 21.16 -1.74 -11.22
C LEU A 298 22.04 -0.50 -11.37
N THR A 299 23.11 -0.63 -12.14
CA THR A 299 24.04 0.45 -12.41
C THR A 299 23.22 1.51 -13.09
N MET A 300 22.69 2.44 -12.30
CA MET A 300 22.49 3.82 -12.71
C MET A 300 23.89 4.29 -13.08
N SER A 301 24.27 4.05 -14.34
CA SER A 301 25.52 4.56 -14.84
C SER A 301 25.50 6.08 -14.72
N SER A 302 26.70 6.65 -14.60
CA SER A 302 26.95 8.06 -14.31
C SER A 302 26.33 8.99 -15.36
N GLY A 303 25.04 9.27 -15.24
CA GLY A 303 24.35 10.24 -16.07
C GLY A 303 24.80 11.66 -15.72
N ARG A 304 25.16 12.44 -16.76
CA ARG A 304 25.53 13.86 -16.61
C ARG A 304 24.26 14.66 -16.32
N ALA A 305 24.24 15.40 -15.22
CA ALA A 305 23.19 16.38 -14.95
C ALA A 305 23.47 17.67 -15.73
N MET A 306 22.57 18.07 -16.62
CA MET A 306 22.65 19.34 -17.36
C MET A 306 21.55 20.30 -16.90
N ARG A 307 21.91 21.56 -16.68
CA ARG A 307 20.97 22.61 -16.28
C ARG A 307 20.42 23.30 -17.53
N VAL A 308 19.10 23.21 -17.73
CA VAL A 308 18.39 23.90 -18.82
C VAL A 308 17.38 24.85 -18.17
N GLY A 309 17.70 26.15 -18.15
CA GLY A 309 16.92 27.15 -17.43
C GLY A 309 16.90 26.90 -15.92
N LYS A 310 15.71 26.87 -15.31
CA LYS A 310 15.52 26.55 -13.88
C LYS A 310 15.45 25.04 -13.58
N ARG A 311 15.58 24.16 -14.58
CA ARG A 311 15.46 22.70 -14.42
C ARG A 311 16.80 21.99 -14.55
N ILE A 312 16.93 20.86 -13.85
CA ILE A 312 18.05 19.91 -13.99
C ILE A 312 17.51 18.69 -14.73
N VAL A 313 18.17 18.33 -15.83
CA VAL A 313 17.83 17.15 -16.65
C VAL A 313 18.97 16.15 -16.53
N PHE A 314 18.63 14.89 -16.29
CA PHE A 314 19.59 13.79 -16.23
C PHE A 314 19.59 13.06 -17.58
N LEU A 315 20.77 12.98 -18.21
CA LEU A 315 20.98 12.34 -19.50
C LEU A 315 21.63 10.97 -19.29
N ASP A 316 21.30 10.01 -20.16
CA ASP A 316 22.03 8.75 -20.22
C ASP A 316 23.36 8.88 -20.99
N GLU A 317 24.06 7.75 -21.18
CA GLU A 317 25.36 7.70 -21.88
C GLU A 317 25.29 8.06 -23.37
N THR A 318 24.09 8.04 -23.96
CA THR A 318 23.85 8.39 -25.37
C THR A 318 23.53 9.87 -25.57
N GLY A 319 23.37 10.62 -24.48
CA GLY A 319 22.95 12.02 -24.52
C GLY A 319 21.44 12.20 -24.71
N GLU A 320 20.67 11.11 -24.69
CA GLU A 320 19.23 11.15 -24.67
C GLU A 320 18.70 11.34 -23.24
N GLY A 321 17.58 12.03 -23.10
CA GLY A 321 16.98 12.27 -21.79
C GLY A 321 16.49 10.96 -21.19
N LEU A 322 16.81 10.70 -19.92
CA LEU A 322 16.20 9.57 -19.21
C LEU A 322 14.67 9.66 -19.29
N PRO A 323 13.96 8.53 -19.49
CA PRO A 323 12.50 8.53 -19.47
C PRO A 323 12.03 9.16 -18.16
N ARG A 324 11.02 10.03 -18.27
CA ARG A 324 10.47 10.78 -17.14
C ARG A 324 10.09 9.79 -16.05
N THR A 325 10.73 9.88 -14.89
CA THR A 325 10.20 9.23 -13.69
C THR A 325 8.97 10.02 -13.24
N PRO A 326 7.83 9.39 -12.93
CA PRO A 326 6.54 10.06 -12.71
C PRO A 326 6.45 10.85 -11.39
N TYR A 327 7.54 10.98 -10.64
CA TYR A 327 7.57 11.65 -9.34
C TYR A 327 7.65 13.19 -9.41
N GLU A 328 7.30 13.81 -10.53
CA GLU A 328 7.07 15.26 -10.57
C GLU A 328 5.64 15.55 -10.09
N TYR A 329 5.49 15.78 -8.78
CA TYR A 329 4.30 16.43 -8.23
C TYR A 329 4.05 17.73 -9.01
N ARG A 330 2.92 17.80 -9.74
CA ARG A 330 2.41 19.08 -10.23
C ARG A 330 2.05 19.91 -9.01
N SER A 331 2.85 20.94 -8.77
CA SER A 331 2.54 22.02 -7.84
C SER A 331 1.11 22.50 -8.07
N CYS A 332 0.32 22.47 -6.99
CA CYS A 332 -0.99 23.08 -6.89
C CYS A 332 -0.96 24.53 -7.45
N PRO A 333 -1.99 25.01 -8.17
CA PRO A 333 -1.99 26.36 -8.70
C PRO A 333 -2.14 27.40 -7.58
N ASP A 334 -1.07 28.18 -7.42
CA ASP A 334 -1.06 29.61 -7.08
C ASP A 334 -2.20 30.14 -6.18
N ARG A 335 -1.95 30.18 -4.87
CA ARG A 335 -2.54 31.21 -3.99
C ARG A 335 -1.56 32.39 -3.90
N ARG A 336 -1.81 33.39 -4.74
CA ARG A 336 -1.68 34.84 -4.53
C ARG A 336 -0.56 35.29 -3.59
N ASN A 337 0.42 35.95 -4.20
CA ASN A 337 1.24 37.07 -3.68
C ASN A 337 0.80 37.61 -2.31
N GLU A 338 1.58 37.31 -1.27
CA GLU A 338 1.78 38.24 -0.17
C GLU A 338 3.27 38.64 -0.13
N ASP A 339 3.44 39.95 -0.15
CA ASP A 339 4.68 40.70 -0.19
C ASP A 339 5.48 40.50 1.10
N LEU A 340 6.66 39.88 1.01
CA LEU A 340 7.61 39.75 2.13
C LEU A 340 8.78 40.73 1.98
N SER A 341 8.50 41.96 1.55
CA SER A 341 9.44 43.07 1.71
C SER A 341 9.17 43.83 3.02
N GLY A 342 9.60 43.27 4.15
CA GLY A 342 9.60 44.04 5.41
C GLY A 342 9.66 43.26 6.71
N LEU A 343 10.74 42.54 6.99
CA LEU A 343 11.13 42.20 8.37
C LEU A 343 12.66 42.24 8.50
N SER A 344 13.20 43.44 8.62
CA SER A 344 14.51 43.68 9.23
C SER A 344 14.33 43.75 10.75
N HIS A 345 14.86 42.77 11.47
CA HIS A 345 15.06 42.87 12.91
C HIS A 345 16.55 43.09 13.24
N PRO A 346 16.87 43.98 14.19
CA PRO A 346 18.24 44.36 14.51
C PRO A 346 18.93 43.31 15.39
N VAL A 347 20.25 43.22 15.21
CA VAL A 347 21.19 42.48 16.07
C VAL A 347 21.30 43.19 17.42
N PRO A 348 21.23 42.50 18.57
CA PRO A 348 21.54 43.12 19.86
C PRO A 348 23.05 43.20 20.06
N GLU A 349 23.55 44.41 20.32
CA GLU A 349 24.91 44.65 20.82
C GLU A 349 25.09 44.07 22.23
N VAL A 350 26.22 43.41 22.44
CA VAL A 350 26.71 42.95 23.75
C VAL A 350 27.56 44.07 24.35
N PRO A 351 27.26 44.58 25.55
CA PRO A 351 28.21 45.42 26.28
C PRO A 351 29.12 44.57 27.19
N ALA A 352 30.36 45.06 27.32
CA ALA A 352 31.44 44.51 28.14
C ALA A 352 31.20 44.61 29.66
#